data_AF-A0A813SQ94-F1
#
_entry.id   AF-A0A813SQ94-F1
#
_cell.length_a   1.000
_cell.length_b   1.000
_cell.length_c   1.000
_cell.angle_alpha   90.00
_cell.angle_beta   90.00
_cell.angle_gamma   90.00
#
_symmetry.space_group_name_H-M   'P 1'
#
loop_
_entity.id
_entity.type
_entity.pdbx_description
1 polymer ?
#
loop_
_entity_poly.entity_id
_entity_poly.type
_entity_poly.pdbx_seq_one_letter_code
_entity_poly.pdbx_strand_id
1 'polypeptide(L)'
;MTTRDFDRETRRVECLEDNAKSLTRNIQKQDKAFDEFSKGQVKLVNDLTSSAFINHYQLNQQTQPSSSHEIMTNWKQTSQKIYEQTNLMNEMTTKTITESSKRLVMAMNNVINSIKKREQSLNDYLKIQNKLDKINEKKMTTNKLEQMQKQLTDAKQQYELKNSLLTQELPILHERRAAFVYPCFEAFIEAQAHYCEQLEDAYNGLVNIMNVDSNSNSILDEINTKLAGIKTLSIVASE
;
A
#
# COMPACT_ATOMS: atom_id res chain seq x y z
N MET A 1 18.42 16.35 -26.83
CA MET A 1 18.63 16.04 -25.40
C MET A 1 20.11 15.74 -25.19
N THR A 2 20.75 16.34 -24.19
CA THR A 2 22.17 16.04 -23.90
C THR A 2 22.32 14.69 -23.20
N THR A 3 23.53 14.11 -23.15
CA THR A 3 23.81 12.90 -22.35
C THR A 3 23.42 13.10 -20.88
N ARG A 4 23.74 14.27 -20.32
CA ARG A 4 23.39 14.63 -18.95
C ARG A 4 21.87 14.68 -18.73
N ASP A 5 21.11 15.16 -19.71
CA ASP A 5 19.64 15.13 -19.65
C ASP A 5 19.10 13.70 -19.73
N PHE A 6 19.67 12.84 -20.59
CA PHE A 6 19.30 11.43 -20.66
C PHE A 6 19.51 10.72 -19.32
N ASP A 7 20.68 10.89 -18.72
CA ASP A 7 21.01 10.29 -17.41
C ASP A 7 20.06 10.78 -16.31
N ARG A 8 19.67 12.06 -16.36
CA ARG A 8 18.68 12.61 -15.44
C ARG A 8 17.31 11.94 -15.61
N GLU A 9 16.83 11.77 -16.83
CA GLU A 9 15.54 11.12 -17.07
C GLU A 9 15.57 9.62 -16.73
N THR A 10 16.69 8.94 -16.96
CA THR A 10 16.89 7.54 -16.51
C THR A 10 16.76 7.42 -14.99
N ARG A 11 17.45 8.28 -14.23
CA ARG A 11 17.35 8.29 -12.75
C ARG A 11 15.93 8.59 -12.27
N ARG A 12 15.18 9.43 -12.99
CA ARG A 12 13.77 9.71 -12.66
C ARG A 12 12.88 8.49 -12.84
N VAL A 13 13.10 7.68 -13.89
CA VAL A 13 12.38 6.42 -14.09
C VAL A 13 12.69 5.42 -12.98
N GLU A 14 13.97 5.25 -12.63
CA GLU A 14 14.39 4.37 -11.53
C GLU A 14 13.78 4.80 -10.19
N CYS A 15 13.84 6.10 -9.89
CA CYS A 15 13.21 6.66 -8.69
C CYS A 15 11.69 6.46 -8.66
N LEU A 16 11.01 6.62 -9.80
CA LEU A 16 9.57 6.38 -9.90
C LEU A 16 9.21 4.91 -9.64
N GLU A 17 10.05 4.00 -10.12
CA GLU A 17 9.91 2.55 -9.92
C GLU A 17 10.09 2.16 -8.45
N ASP A 18 11.15 2.65 -7.81
CA ASP A 18 11.42 2.42 -6.39
C ASP A 18 10.31 2.99 -5.49
N ASN A 19 9.84 4.20 -5.79
CA ASN A 19 8.75 4.83 -5.06
C ASN A 19 7.45 4.04 -5.20
N ALA A 20 7.11 3.56 -6.41
CA ALA A 20 5.93 2.74 -6.63
C ALA A 20 6.03 1.37 -5.92
N LYS A 21 7.21 0.74 -5.91
CA LYS A 21 7.44 -0.48 -5.11
C LYS A 21 7.26 -0.23 -3.62
N SER A 22 7.80 0.88 -3.10
CA SER A 22 7.70 1.25 -1.69
C SER A 22 6.24 1.53 -1.30
N LEU A 23 5.53 2.29 -2.13
CA LEU A 23 4.11 2.59 -1.98
C LEU A 23 3.27 1.31 -1.91
N THR A 24 3.45 0.41 -2.87
CA THR A 24 2.75 -0.90 -2.90
C THR A 24 2.97 -1.69 -1.60
N ARG A 25 4.23 -1.76 -1.14
CA ARG A 25 4.58 -2.47 0.10
C ARG A 25 3.93 -1.85 1.33
N ASN A 26 3.90 -0.51 1.41
CA ASN A 26 3.34 0.19 2.57
C ASN A 26 1.81 0.05 2.63
N ILE A 27 1.12 0.19 1.51
CA ILE A 27 -0.34 0.01 1.43
C ILE A 27 -0.71 -1.43 1.82
N GLN A 28 -0.01 -2.43 1.29
CA GLN A 28 -0.28 -3.83 1.65
C GLN A 28 -0.03 -4.14 3.13
N LYS A 29 0.94 -3.47 3.77
CA LYS A 29 1.15 -3.58 5.21
C LYS A 29 0.00 -2.94 5.99
N GLN A 30 -0.45 -1.78 5.53
CA GLN A 30 -1.59 -1.08 6.12
C GLN A 30 -2.88 -1.94 6.03
N ASP A 31 -3.22 -2.46 4.85
CA ASP A 31 -4.42 -3.29 4.64
C ASP A 31 -4.43 -4.51 5.60
N LYS A 32 -3.28 -5.16 5.77
CA LYS A 32 -3.11 -6.27 6.71
C LYS A 32 -3.31 -5.85 8.15
N ALA A 33 -2.74 -4.71 8.56
CA ALA A 33 -2.89 -4.20 9.91
C ALA A 33 -4.37 -3.88 10.23
N PHE A 34 -5.10 -3.29 9.29
CA PHE A 34 -6.54 -3.05 9.45
C PHE A 34 -7.37 -4.33 9.50
N ASP A 35 -7.06 -5.32 8.65
CA ASP A 35 -7.72 -6.63 8.67
C ASP A 35 -7.48 -7.38 9.99
N GLU A 36 -6.23 -7.42 10.47
CA GLU A 36 -5.88 -8.02 11.76
C GLU A 36 -6.56 -7.29 12.93
N PHE A 37 -6.56 -5.96 12.92
CA PHE A 37 -7.20 -5.14 13.96
C PHE A 37 -8.71 -5.40 14.03
N SER A 38 -9.41 -5.32 12.90
CA SER A 38 -10.87 -5.49 12.85
C SER A 38 -11.30 -6.92 13.18
N LYS A 39 -10.55 -7.95 12.73
CA LYS A 39 -10.75 -9.34 13.17
C LYS A 39 -10.52 -9.51 14.67
N GLY A 40 -9.47 -8.89 15.21
CA GLY A 40 -9.18 -8.88 16.63
C GLY A 40 -10.32 -8.27 17.44
N GLN A 41 -10.90 -7.16 16.97
CA GLN A 41 -12.05 -6.52 17.58
C GLN A 41 -13.28 -7.44 17.60
N VAL A 42 -13.65 -8.04 16.46
CA VAL A 42 -14.77 -8.99 16.39
C VAL A 42 -14.56 -10.17 17.32
N LYS A 43 -13.35 -10.74 17.35
CA LYS A 43 -13.01 -11.86 18.23
C LYS A 43 -13.16 -11.47 19.70
N LEU A 44 -12.58 -10.33 20.11
CA LEU A 44 -12.66 -9.83 21.47
C LEU A 44 -14.12 -9.67 21.92
N VAL A 45 -14.95 -9.05 21.09
CA VAL A 45 -16.36 -8.86 21.40
C VAL A 45 -17.08 -10.20 21.50
N ASN A 46 -16.85 -11.12 20.57
CA ASN A 46 -17.44 -12.46 20.64
C ASN A 46 -17.04 -13.23 21.91
N ASP A 47 -15.77 -13.18 22.31
CA ASP A 47 -15.27 -13.85 23.51
C ASP A 47 -15.88 -13.24 24.79
N LEU A 48 -16.01 -11.91 24.86
CA LEU A 48 -16.64 -11.21 25.98
C LEU A 48 -18.14 -11.51 26.06
N THR A 49 -18.86 -11.36 24.94
CA THR A 49 -20.31 -11.59 24.85
C THR A 49 -20.70 -13.03 25.17
N SER A 50 -19.82 -13.99 24.88
CA SER A 50 -20.05 -15.42 25.12
C SER A 50 -19.57 -15.89 26.49
N SER A 51 -18.95 -15.02 27.29
CA SER A 51 -18.35 -15.42 28.57
C SER A 51 -19.41 -15.83 29.60
N ALA A 52 -19.14 -16.92 30.32
CA ALA A 52 -20.02 -17.41 31.38
C ALA A 52 -20.26 -16.37 32.48
N PHE A 53 -19.28 -15.49 32.72
CA PHE A 53 -19.38 -14.38 33.67
C PHE A 53 -20.48 -13.40 33.27
N ILE A 54 -20.53 -12.96 32.01
CA ILE A 54 -21.55 -12.01 31.54
C ILE A 54 -22.93 -12.66 31.51
N ASN A 55 -23.00 -13.92 31.07
CA ASN A 55 -24.26 -14.68 31.09
C ASN A 55 -24.80 -14.84 32.53
N HIS A 56 -23.93 -15.14 33.50
CA HIS A 56 -24.31 -15.27 34.92
C HIS A 56 -24.65 -13.93 35.58
N TYR A 57 -23.94 -12.85 35.20
CA TYR A 57 -24.26 -11.49 35.65
C TYR A 57 -25.63 -11.02 35.16
N GLN A 58 -25.98 -11.32 33.90
CA GLN A 58 -27.30 -11.02 33.34
C GLN A 58 -28.43 -11.79 34.03
N LEU A 59 -28.20 -13.04 34.41
CA LEU A 59 -29.20 -13.87 35.10
C LEU A 59 -29.50 -13.41 36.53
N ASN A 60 -28.54 -12.77 37.21
CA ASN A 60 -28.65 -12.39 38.62
C ASN A 60 -29.13 -10.95 38.88
N GLN A 61 -29.24 -10.09 37.87
CA GLN A 61 -29.83 -8.76 38.03
C GLN A 61 -31.34 -8.78 37.72
N GLN A 62 -32.16 -8.60 38.76
CA GLN A 62 -33.62 -8.43 38.65
C GLN A 62 -34.05 -7.02 38.19
N THR A 63 -33.12 -6.08 38.08
CA THR A 63 -33.36 -4.70 37.64
C THR A 63 -32.91 -4.51 36.19
N GLN A 64 -33.88 -4.48 35.27
CA GLN A 64 -33.78 -4.16 33.84
C GLN A 64 -32.84 -5.05 32.99
N PRO A 65 -33.25 -6.31 32.70
CA PRO A 65 -32.54 -7.23 31.81
C PRO A 65 -32.29 -6.69 30.38
N SER A 66 -33.11 -5.73 29.93
CA SER A 66 -33.17 -5.29 28.53
C SER A 66 -31.94 -4.48 28.10
N SER A 67 -31.43 -3.56 28.92
CA SER A 67 -30.40 -2.60 28.50
C SER A 67 -29.00 -3.23 28.35
N SER A 68 -28.61 -4.14 29.25
CA SER A 68 -27.29 -4.79 29.17
C SER A 68 -27.20 -5.78 28.00
N HIS A 69 -28.28 -6.52 27.73
CA HIS A 69 -28.36 -7.41 26.57
C HIS A 69 -28.38 -6.62 25.25
N GLU A 70 -29.09 -5.49 25.24
CA GLU A 70 -29.13 -4.56 24.11
C GLU A 70 -27.75 -3.95 23.82
N ILE A 71 -27.03 -3.44 24.83
CA ILE A 71 -25.66 -2.92 24.67
C ILE A 71 -24.74 -4.01 24.09
N MET A 72 -24.81 -5.23 24.62
CA MET A 72 -23.94 -6.32 24.20
C MET A 72 -24.21 -6.76 22.76
N THR A 73 -25.49 -6.85 22.39
CA THR A 73 -25.92 -7.17 21.02
C THR A 73 -25.49 -6.08 20.04
N ASN A 74 -25.68 -4.81 20.41
CA ASN A 74 -25.26 -3.68 19.59
C ASN A 74 -23.74 -3.58 19.45
N TRP A 75 -22.97 -3.89 20.50
CA TRP A 75 -21.51 -3.94 20.40
C TRP A 75 -21.04 -5.00 19.42
N LYS A 76 -21.65 -6.20 19.48
CA LYS A 76 -21.38 -7.27 18.51
C LYS A 76 -21.70 -6.84 17.08
N GLN A 77 -22.89 -6.28 16.86
CA GLN A 77 -23.30 -5.76 15.54
C GLN A 77 -22.36 -4.65 15.04
N THR A 78 -21.97 -3.73 15.93
CA THR A 78 -21.04 -2.63 15.61
C THR A 78 -19.67 -3.17 15.21
N SER A 79 -19.10 -4.09 15.97
CA SER A 79 -17.79 -4.71 15.64
C SER A 79 -17.83 -5.45 14.31
N GLN A 80 -18.94 -6.13 14.01
CA GLN A 80 -19.15 -6.81 12.73
C GLN A 80 -19.28 -5.80 11.57
N LYS A 81 -20.03 -4.70 11.76
CA LYS A 81 -20.14 -3.61 10.79
C LYS A 81 -18.76 -3.01 10.50
N ILE A 82 -17.96 -2.72 11.53
CA ILE A 82 -16.59 -2.20 11.37
C ILE A 82 -15.70 -3.16 10.57
N TYR A 83 -15.81 -4.46 10.83
CA TYR A 83 -15.08 -5.47 10.07
C TYR A 83 -15.48 -5.48 8.58
N GLU A 84 -16.78 -5.40 8.30
CA GLU A 84 -17.29 -5.32 6.93
C GLU A 84 -16.84 -4.05 6.21
N GLN A 85 -16.89 -2.89 6.88
CA GLN A 85 -16.40 -1.63 6.33
C GLN A 85 -14.89 -1.66 6.11
N THR A 86 -14.12 -2.30 6.99
CA THR A 86 -12.68 -2.53 6.79
C THR A 86 -12.41 -3.33 5.51
N ASN A 87 -13.17 -4.40 5.27
CA ASN A 87 -13.02 -5.22 4.08
C ASN A 87 -13.35 -4.43 2.81
N LEU A 88 -14.42 -3.63 2.82
CA LEU A 88 -14.79 -2.76 1.70
C LEU A 88 -13.71 -1.69 1.43
N MET A 89 -13.17 -1.06 2.47
CA MET A 89 -12.06 -0.11 2.33
C MET A 89 -10.82 -0.77 1.73
N ASN A 90 -10.46 -1.97 2.18
CA ASN A 90 -9.31 -2.72 1.65
C ASN A 90 -9.52 -3.12 0.18
N GLU A 91 -10.75 -3.49 -0.21
CA GLU A 91 -11.09 -3.75 -1.61
C GLU A 91 -10.94 -2.50 -2.48
N MET A 92 -11.47 -1.36 -2.01
CA MET A 92 -11.34 -0.08 -2.71
C MET A 92 -9.89 0.39 -2.80
N THR A 93 -9.11 0.24 -1.72
CA THR A 93 -7.67 0.51 -1.69
C THR A 93 -6.92 -0.35 -2.71
N THR A 94 -7.32 -1.62 -2.84
CA THR A 94 -6.73 -2.52 -3.84
C THR A 94 -6.96 -2.02 -5.26
N LYS A 95 -8.22 -1.69 -5.60
CA LYS A 95 -8.62 -1.23 -6.95
C LYS A 95 -8.04 0.13 -7.32
N THR A 96 -7.96 1.05 -6.37
CA THR A 96 -7.58 2.45 -6.62
C THR A 96 -6.07 2.61 -6.74
N ILE A 97 -5.31 2.14 -5.75
CA ILE A 97 -3.89 2.47 -5.63
C ILE A 97 -2.96 1.24 -5.70
N THR A 98 -3.34 0.10 -5.13
CA THR A 98 -2.44 -1.08 -5.11
C THR A 98 -2.22 -1.65 -6.52
N GLU A 99 -3.30 -1.87 -7.28
CA GLU A 99 -3.17 -2.34 -8.67
C GLU A 99 -2.50 -1.31 -9.57
N SER A 100 -2.89 -0.04 -9.45
CA SER A 100 -2.33 1.07 -10.23
C SER A 100 -0.82 1.20 -10.00
N SER A 101 -0.39 1.08 -8.75
CA SER A 101 1.03 1.07 -8.38
C SER A 101 1.78 -0.13 -8.96
N LYS A 102 1.20 -1.35 -8.92
CA LYS A 102 1.80 -2.52 -9.57
C LYS A 102 1.93 -2.35 -11.10
N ARG A 103 0.91 -1.77 -11.75
CA ARG A 103 0.96 -1.45 -13.20
C ARG A 103 2.07 -0.44 -13.49
N LEU A 104 2.25 0.57 -12.64
CA LEU A 104 3.32 1.54 -12.77
C LEU A 104 4.70 0.88 -12.63
N VAL A 105 4.90 0.01 -11.63
CA VAL A 105 6.15 -0.77 -11.46
C VAL A 105 6.45 -1.59 -12.71
N MET A 106 5.45 -2.29 -13.25
CA MET A 106 5.63 -3.10 -14.47
C MET A 106 6.02 -2.22 -15.67
N ALA A 107 5.33 -1.08 -15.86
CA ALA A 107 5.62 -0.14 -16.93
C ALA A 107 7.05 0.43 -16.82
N MET A 108 7.47 0.86 -15.62
CA MET A 108 8.83 1.38 -15.40
C MET A 108 9.90 0.31 -15.66
N ASN A 109 9.67 -0.95 -15.24
CA ASN A 109 10.60 -2.04 -15.54
C ASN A 109 10.78 -2.27 -17.06
N ASN A 110 9.71 -2.16 -17.84
CA ASN A 110 9.79 -2.24 -19.30
C ASN A 110 10.61 -1.10 -19.91
N VAL A 111 10.46 0.12 -19.37
CA VAL A 111 11.26 1.29 -19.78
C VAL A 111 12.73 1.08 -19.41
N ILE A 112 13.04 0.67 -18.17
CA ILE A 112 14.40 0.36 -17.71
C ILE A 112 15.05 -0.69 -18.60
N ASN A 113 14.32 -1.75 -18.98
CA ASN A 113 14.83 -2.77 -19.90
C ASN A 113 15.10 -2.19 -21.30
N SER A 114 14.32 -1.23 -21.75
CA SER A 114 14.53 -0.55 -23.03
C SER A 114 15.78 0.35 -22.99
N ILE A 115 16.02 1.03 -21.86
CA ILE A 115 17.24 1.80 -21.60
C ILE A 115 18.47 0.89 -21.66
N LYS A 116 18.45 -0.26 -20.96
CA LYS A 116 19.51 -1.28 -21.02
C LYS A 116 19.76 -1.78 -22.45
N LYS A 117 18.69 -2.02 -23.22
CA LYS A 117 18.81 -2.43 -24.64
C LYS A 117 19.42 -1.36 -25.53
N ARG A 118 19.24 -0.07 -25.20
CA ARG A 118 19.87 1.06 -25.90
C ARG A 118 21.35 1.15 -25.54
N GLU A 119 21.71 1.00 -24.27
CA GLU A 119 23.12 0.94 -23.82
C GLU A 119 23.87 -0.23 -24.46
N GLN A 120 23.25 -1.41 -24.52
CA GLN A 120 23.83 -2.57 -25.18
C GLN A 120 24.11 -2.28 -26.67
N SER A 121 23.15 -1.70 -27.40
CA SER A 121 23.36 -1.32 -28.80
C SER A 121 24.45 -0.27 -28.99
N LEU A 122 24.57 0.69 -28.06
CA LEU A 122 25.68 1.66 -28.08
C LEU A 122 27.02 0.95 -27.92
N ASN A 123 27.13 0.05 -26.94
CA ASN A 123 28.35 -0.71 -26.70
C ASN A 123 28.73 -1.57 -27.91
N ASP A 124 27.76 -2.19 -28.59
CA ASP A 124 28.02 -3.01 -29.77
C ASP A 124 28.45 -2.16 -30.98
N TYR A 125 27.82 -1.00 -31.20
CA TYR A 125 28.27 -0.01 -32.18
C TYR A 125 29.72 0.42 -31.93
N LEU A 126 30.06 0.83 -30.70
CA LEU A 126 31.42 1.26 -30.34
C LEU A 126 32.45 0.13 -30.49
N LYS A 127 32.09 -1.12 -30.17
CA LYS A 127 32.97 -2.27 -30.40
C LYS A 127 33.27 -2.49 -31.87
N ILE A 128 32.28 -2.35 -32.76
CA ILE A 128 32.48 -2.51 -34.21
C ILE A 128 33.30 -1.34 -34.74
N GLN A 129 33.05 -0.11 -34.27
CA GLN A 129 33.83 1.07 -34.62
C GLN A 129 35.32 0.88 -34.29
N ASN A 130 35.62 0.50 -33.04
CA ASN A 130 37.00 0.22 -32.61
C ASN A 130 37.69 -0.89 -33.41
N LYS A 131 36.93 -1.89 -33.88
CA LYS A 131 37.46 -2.95 -34.76
C LYS A 131 37.77 -2.41 -36.16
N LEU A 132 36.89 -1.55 -36.70
CA LEU A 132 37.08 -0.93 -38.01
C LEU A 132 38.30 -0.01 -38.01
N ASP A 133 38.49 0.79 -36.96
CA ASP A 133 39.64 1.69 -36.82
C ASP A 133 40.96 0.90 -36.83
N LYS A 134 41.02 -0.21 -36.09
CA LYS A 134 42.19 -1.12 -36.10
C LYS A 134 42.44 -1.80 -37.45
N ILE A 135 41.40 -2.06 -38.25
CA ILE A 135 41.53 -2.64 -39.59
C ILE A 135 42.05 -1.59 -40.58
N ASN A 136 41.56 -0.36 -40.48
CA ASN A 136 42.02 0.78 -41.26
C ASN A 136 43.50 1.10 -41.00
N GLU A 137 43.93 1.13 -39.74
CA GLU A 137 45.34 1.31 -39.37
C GLU A 137 46.26 0.26 -40.00
N LYS A 138 45.78 -0.99 -40.11
CA LYS A 138 46.54 -2.11 -40.67
C LYS A 138 46.49 -2.20 -42.20
N LYS A 139 45.82 -1.28 -42.90
CA LYS A 139 45.65 -1.29 -44.37
C LYS A 139 45.25 -2.66 -44.95
N MET A 140 44.35 -3.38 -44.25
CA MET A 140 43.92 -4.71 -44.70
C MET A 140 43.05 -4.66 -45.96
N THR A 141 42.86 -5.83 -46.60
CA THR A 141 42.16 -6.01 -47.88
C THR A 141 40.76 -5.38 -47.92
N THR A 142 40.42 -4.80 -49.07
CA THR A 142 39.18 -4.04 -49.36
C THR A 142 37.89 -4.78 -48.99
N ASN A 143 37.78 -6.08 -49.29
CA ASN A 143 36.55 -6.85 -49.02
C ASN A 143 36.21 -6.95 -47.52
N LYS A 144 37.21 -7.07 -46.64
CA LYS A 144 36.99 -7.17 -45.19
C LYS A 144 36.60 -5.82 -44.60
N LEU A 145 37.11 -4.74 -45.19
CA LEU A 145 36.77 -3.37 -44.82
C LEU A 145 35.29 -3.06 -45.14
N GLU A 146 34.84 -3.38 -46.36
CA GLU A 146 33.46 -3.17 -46.79
C GLU A 146 32.44 -3.93 -45.93
N GLN A 147 32.72 -5.19 -45.59
CA GLN A 147 31.86 -5.98 -44.69
C GLN A 147 31.73 -5.34 -43.29
N MET A 148 32.84 -4.87 -42.72
CA MET A 148 32.84 -4.22 -41.41
C MET A 148 32.13 -2.85 -41.44
N GLN A 149 32.28 -2.08 -42.52
CA GLN A 149 31.55 -0.82 -42.71
C GLN A 149 30.03 -1.04 -42.78
N LYS A 150 29.59 -2.10 -43.46
CA LYS A 150 28.16 -2.49 -43.47
C LYS A 150 27.67 -2.83 -42.06
N GLN A 151 28.40 -3.68 -41.33
CA GLN A 151 28.04 -4.02 -39.94
C GLN A 151 28.01 -2.79 -39.01
N LEU A 152 28.95 -1.85 -39.20
CA LEU A 152 28.96 -0.60 -38.43
C LEU A 152 27.71 0.24 -38.72
N THR A 153 27.32 0.32 -39.99
CA THR A 153 26.12 1.06 -40.43
C THR A 153 24.86 0.46 -39.81
N ASP A 154 24.71 -0.87 -39.87
CA ASP A 154 23.57 -1.58 -39.29
C ASP A 154 23.51 -1.38 -37.76
N ALA A 155 24.65 -1.51 -37.07
CA ALA A 155 24.72 -1.30 -35.62
C ALA A 155 24.41 0.14 -35.21
N LYS A 156 24.89 1.12 -35.99
CA LYS A 156 24.61 2.54 -35.78
C LYS A 156 23.12 2.83 -35.92
N GLN A 157 22.47 2.33 -36.98
CA GLN A 157 21.03 2.52 -37.20
C GLN A 157 20.20 1.93 -36.05
N GLN A 158 20.56 0.74 -35.56
CA GLN A 158 19.86 0.13 -34.41
C GLN A 158 19.99 0.95 -33.13
N TYR A 159 21.19 1.48 -32.85
CA TYR A 159 21.41 2.37 -31.71
C TYR A 159 20.62 3.68 -31.87
N GLU A 160 20.71 4.34 -33.02
CA GLU A 160 20.04 5.62 -33.29
C GLU A 160 18.53 5.53 -33.17
N LEU A 161 17.93 4.43 -33.67
CA LEU A 161 16.50 4.17 -33.53
C LEU A 161 16.07 4.13 -32.05
N LYS A 162 16.78 3.33 -31.23
CA LYS A 162 16.47 3.20 -29.80
C LYS A 162 16.77 4.50 -29.03
N ASN A 163 17.88 5.15 -29.34
CA ASN A 163 18.29 6.41 -28.73
C ASN A 163 17.27 7.52 -29.02
N SER A 164 16.82 7.65 -30.27
CA SER A 164 15.83 8.66 -30.67
C SER A 164 14.50 8.43 -29.94
N LEU A 165 14.00 7.19 -29.92
CA LEU A 165 12.76 6.85 -29.23
C LEU A 165 12.83 7.21 -27.75
N LEU A 166 13.85 6.73 -27.02
CA LEU A 166 13.96 7.00 -25.59
C LEU A 166 14.20 8.48 -25.29
N THR A 167 14.91 9.19 -26.17
CA THR A 167 15.15 10.62 -26.03
C THR A 167 13.87 11.44 -26.13
N GLN A 168 12.93 11.00 -26.96
CA GLN A 168 11.64 11.63 -27.12
C GLN A 168 10.65 11.23 -26.01
N GLU A 169 10.60 9.94 -25.67
CA GLU A 169 9.54 9.40 -24.82
C GLU A 169 9.79 9.57 -23.31
N LEU A 170 11.05 9.51 -22.85
CA LEU A 170 11.34 9.60 -21.41
C LEU A 170 10.86 10.91 -20.75
N PRO A 171 11.08 12.10 -21.35
CA PRO A 171 10.56 13.34 -20.80
C PRO A 171 9.02 13.36 -20.75
N ILE A 172 8.36 12.85 -21.79
CA ILE A 172 6.89 12.80 -21.89
C ILE A 172 6.31 11.86 -20.82
N LEU A 173 6.93 10.68 -20.64
CA LEU A 173 6.59 9.74 -19.59
C LEU A 173 6.66 10.44 -18.22
N HIS A 174 7.75 11.16 -17.96
CA HIS A 174 7.90 11.89 -16.70
C HIS A 174 6.81 12.93 -16.54
N GLU A 175 6.56 13.78 -17.54
CA GLU A 175 5.50 14.81 -17.49
C GLU A 175 4.11 14.22 -17.18
N ARG A 176 3.75 13.12 -17.85
CA ARG A 176 2.44 12.47 -17.72
C ARG A 176 2.24 11.68 -16.42
N ARG A 177 3.30 11.46 -15.62
CA ARG A 177 3.21 10.68 -14.37
C ARG A 177 2.12 11.18 -13.43
N ALA A 178 1.95 12.50 -13.32
CA ALA A 178 1.00 13.11 -12.39
C ALA A 178 -0.45 12.81 -12.81
N ALA A 179 -0.74 12.87 -14.12
CA ALA A 179 -2.07 12.56 -14.65
C ALA A 179 -2.49 11.10 -14.42
N PHE A 180 -1.52 10.18 -14.30
CA PHE A 180 -1.79 8.80 -13.90
C PHE A 180 -1.94 8.64 -12.39
N VAL A 181 -1.03 9.25 -11.61
CA VAL A 181 -0.92 9.01 -10.17
C VAL A 181 -1.99 9.76 -9.37
N TYR A 182 -2.32 11.00 -9.73
CA TYR A 182 -3.25 11.82 -8.94
C TYR A 182 -4.65 11.21 -8.80
N PRO A 183 -5.33 10.74 -9.86
CA PRO A 183 -6.66 10.14 -9.71
C PRO A 183 -6.65 8.88 -8.84
N CYS A 184 -5.56 8.11 -8.87
CA CYS A 184 -5.42 6.92 -8.02
C CYS A 184 -5.32 7.27 -6.54
N PHE A 185 -4.58 8.33 -6.21
CA PHE A 185 -4.46 8.82 -4.83
C PHE A 185 -5.73 9.51 -4.35
N GLU A 186 -6.39 10.29 -5.20
CA GLU A 186 -7.66 10.93 -4.90
C GLU A 186 -8.71 9.89 -4.52
N ALA A 187 -8.93 8.89 -5.38
CA ALA A 187 -9.88 7.81 -5.11
C ALA A 187 -9.50 6.96 -3.87
N PHE A 188 -8.20 6.81 -3.58
CA PHE A 188 -7.74 6.14 -2.37
C PHE A 188 -8.05 6.94 -1.10
N ILE A 189 -7.82 8.25 -1.12
CA ILE A 189 -8.13 9.15 0.00
C ILE A 189 -9.64 9.20 0.21
N GLU A 190 -10.43 9.29 -0.85
CA GLU A 190 -11.90 9.24 -0.77
C GLU A 190 -12.39 7.92 -0.13
N ALA A 191 -11.82 6.78 -0.52
CA ALA A 191 -12.17 5.49 0.09
C ALA A 191 -11.85 5.44 1.59
N GLN A 192 -10.74 6.05 2.02
CA GLN A 192 -10.37 6.14 3.43
C GLN A 192 -11.25 7.13 4.20
N ALA A 193 -11.58 8.28 3.61
CA ALA A 193 -12.47 9.26 4.21
C ALA A 193 -13.86 8.66 4.45
N HIS A 194 -14.43 8.01 3.43
CA HIS A 194 -15.69 7.28 3.55
C HIS A 194 -15.62 6.20 4.62
N TYR A 195 -14.53 5.43 4.71
CA TYR A 195 -14.34 4.47 5.79
C TYR A 195 -14.38 5.12 7.18
N CYS A 196 -13.70 6.25 7.38
CA CYS A 196 -13.71 6.98 8.65
C CYS A 196 -15.12 7.47 9.02
N GLU A 197 -15.88 8.00 8.07
CA GLU A 197 -17.29 8.40 8.27
C GLU A 197 -18.14 7.19 8.72
N GLN A 198 -17.97 6.05 8.07
CA GLN A 198 -18.70 4.83 8.40
C GLN A 198 -18.34 4.27 9.78
N LEU A 199 -17.09 4.44 10.22
CA LEU A 199 -16.66 4.10 11.58
C LEU A 199 -17.27 5.05 12.61
N GLU A 200 -17.23 6.36 12.35
CA GLU A 200 -17.82 7.37 13.22
C GLU A 200 -19.30 7.09 13.45
N ASP A 201 -20.06 6.84 12.38
CA ASP A 201 -21.47 6.46 12.47
C ASP A 201 -21.70 5.19 13.28
N ALA A 202 -20.86 4.18 13.10
CA ALA A 202 -20.95 2.93 13.84
C ALA A 202 -20.68 3.12 15.35
N TYR A 203 -19.65 3.89 15.71
CA TYR A 203 -19.32 4.18 17.10
C TYR A 203 -20.32 5.12 17.77
N ASN A 204 -20.79 6.15 17.07
CA ASN A 204 -21.82 7.06 17.60
C ASN A 204 -23.12 6.31 17.91
N GLY A 205 -23.51 5.35 17.06
CA GLY A 205 -24.62 4.45 17.35
C GLY A 205 -24.43 3.68 18.67
N LEU A 206 -23.22 3.17 18.91
CA LEU A 206 -22.90 2.45 20.15
C LEU A 206 -22.87 3.36 21.38
N VAL A 207 -22.26 4.54 21.27
CA VAL A 207 -22.17 5.54 22.37
C VAL A 207 -23.56 5.97 22.83
N ASN A 208 -24.47 6.25 21.89
CA ASN A 208 -25.84 6.65 22.20
C ASN A 208 -26.60 5.57 22.99
N ILE A 209 -26.35 4.29 22.70
CA ILE A 209 -27.00 3.15 23.37
C ILE A 209 -26.40 2.89 24.75
N MET A 210 -25.08 3.06 24.89
CA MET A 210 -24.41 2.89 26.18
C MET A 210 -24.78 3.99 27.19
N ASN A 211 -25.44 5.08 26.74
CA ASN A 211 -25.84 6.22 27.56
C ASN A 211 -24.71 6.65 28.51
N VAL A 212 -23.47 6.66 27.99
CA VAL A 212 -22.28 6.98 28.78
C VAL A 212 -22.36 8.45 29.12
N ASP A 213 -22.97 8.75 30.27
CA ASP A 213 -22.76 10.03 30.93
C ASP A 213 -21.25 10.23 31.02
N SER A 214 -20.75 11.34 30.48
CA SER A 214 -19.31 11.59 30.27
C SER A 214 -18.48 11.70 31.56
N ASN A 215 -19.04 11.30 32.70
CA ASN A 215 -18.43 11.35 34.01
C ASN A 215 -17.72 10.02 34.32
N SER A 216 -16.73 9.64 33.49
CA SER A 216 -15.93 8.41 33.66
C SER A 216 -15.33 8.24 35.06
N ASN A 217 -15.09 9.33 35.79
CA ASN A 217 -14.56 9.31 37.15
C ASN A 217 -15.51 8.64 38.14
N SER A 218 -16.83 8.86 38.01
CA SER A 218 -17.83 8.25 38.91
C SER A 218 -17.92 6.74 38.72
N ILE A 219 -17.78 6.26 37.49
CA ILE A 219 -17.81 4.83 37.15
C ILE A 219 -16.52 4.15 37.64
N LEU A 220 -15.37 4.81 37.48
CA LEU A 220 -14.08 4.33 37.97
C LEU A 220 -14.06 4.18 39.49
N ASP A 221 -14.62 5.15 40.22
CA ASP A 221 -14.73 5.09 41.67
C ASP A 221 -15.66 3.96 42.13
N GLU A 222 -16.77 3.74 41.43
CA GLU A 222 -17.69 2.64 41.72
C GLU A 222 -17.05 1.26 41.44
N ILE A 223 -16.31 1.13 40.33
CA ILE A 223 -15.56 -0.08 40.00
C ILE A 223 -14.48 -0.35 41.04
N ASN A 224 -13.71 0.68 41.44
CA ASN A 224 -12.67 0.56 42.46
C ASN A 224 -13.26 0.15 43.81
N THR A 225 -14.43 0.68 44.16
CA THR A 225 -15.16 0.31 45.39
C THR A 225 -15.61 -1.15 45.34
N LYS A 226 -16.18 -1.62 44.22
CA LYS A 226 -16.58 -3.02 44.05
C LYS A 226 -15.38 -3.97 44.03
N LEU A 227 -14.27 -3.58 43.38
CA LEU A 227 -13.02 -4.34 43.39
C LEU A 227 -12.40 -4.42 44.79
N ALA A 228 -12.46 -3.34 45.56
CA ALA A 228 -12.03 -3.35 46.96
C ALA A 228 -12.89 -4.32 47.79
N GLY A 229 -14.21 -4.30 47.59
CA GLY A 229 -15.13 -5.27 48.20
C GLY A 229 -14.80 -6.73 47.85
N ILE A 230 -14.52 -7.01 46.57
CA ILE A 230 -14.10 -8.35 46.12
C ILE A 230 -12.75 -8.75 46.75
N LYS A 231 -11.80 -7.81 46.86
CA LYS A 231 -10.52 -8.06 47.56
C LYS A 231 -10.73 -8.37 49.04
N THR A 232 -11.65 -7.70 49.73
CA THR A 232 -11.97 -8.00 51.13
C THR A 232 -12.70 -9.33 51.33
N LEU A 233 -13.35 -9.85 50.28
CA LEU A 233 -13.98 -11.18 50.26
C LEU A 233 -13.01 -12.29 49.80
N SER A 234 -11.79 -11.92 49.41
CA SER A 234 -10.77 -12.89 48.99
C SER A 234 -10.21 -13.60 50.21
N ILE A 235 -10.52 -14.89 50.34
CA ILE A 235 -10.00 -15.79 51.38
C ILE A 235 -8.59 -16.26 50.98
N VAL A 236 -7.69 -15.34 50.65
CA VAL A 236 -6.25 -15.64 50.67
C VAL A 236 -5.70 -14.99 51.93
N ALA A 237 -5.71 -15.82 52.97
CA ALA A 237 -4.97 -15.75 54.22
C ALA A 237 -4.16 -14.46 54.46
N SER A 238 -4.69 -13.57 55.29
CA SER A 238 -3.84 -12.92 56.28
C SER A 238 -3.47 -13.99 57.32
N GLU A 239 -2.19 -14.40 57.26
CA GLU A 239 -1.43 -15.43 58.00
C GLU A 239 -1.06 -16.69 57.21
#